data_AF-A0A497DUM0-F1
#
_entry.id   AF-A0A497DUM0-F1
#
_cell.length_a   1.000
_cell.length_b   1.000
_cell.length_c   1.000
_cell.angle_alpha   90.00
_cell.angle_beta   90.00
_cell.angle_gamma   90.00
#
_symmetry.space_group_name_H-M   'P 1'
#
loop_
_entity.id
_entity.type
_entity.pdbx_description
1 polymer ?
#
loop_
_entity_poly.entity_id
_entity_poly.type
_entity_poly.pdbx_seq_one_letter_code
_entity_poly.pdbx_strand_id
1 'polypeptide(L)'
;QKPFPGEDFQMFEKDLPGHSTKEFNVGQEVSNLPLEMCETINRSWGFNLQDRGFKSPRELIQLLVKAAGYNTNLLLNVGPMPNGRIQRECVVRLEAIGKWLQKYGESIYGTRGGPLAPRGWGVTTQKGKTVFVHILNYQDKALFLPGFKRRVRQATLFPEGTKIRFKQLKEGLLLDLTGVKLNEIDTVIKVSVK
;
A
#
# COMPACT_ATOMS: atom_id res chain seq x y z
N GLN A 1 -9.18 3.09 22.02
CA GLN A 1 -9.46 1.76 22.56
C GLN A 1 -8.34 0.80 22.18
N LYS A 2 -7.82 0.06 23.16
CA LYS A 2 -6.90 -1.07 22.94
C LYS A 2 -7.72 -2.33 22.63
N PRO A 3 -7.15 -3.30 21.90
CA PRO A 3 -7.75 -4.62 21.75
C PRO A 3 -8.13 -5.24 23.11
N PHE A 4 -9.22 -5.98 23.14
CA PHE A 4 -9.62 -6.73 24.32
C PHE A 4 -8.69 -7.92 24.56
N PRO A 5 -8.51 -8.37 25.82
CA PRO A 5 -7.77 -9.59 26.10
C PRO A 5 -8.35 -10.79 25.33
N GLY A 6 -7.51 -11.49 24.58
CA GLY A 6 -7.90 -12.66 23.78
C GLY A 6 -8.16 -12.38 22.29
N GLU A 7 -8.05 -11.14 21.82
CA GLU A 7 -8.12 -10.84 20.39
C GLU A 7 -6.82 -11.18 19.66
N ASP A 8 -6.95 -11.80 18.47
CA ASP A 8 -5.82 -12.26 17.65
C ASP A 8 -5.28 -11.19 16.69
N PHE A 9 -6.05 -10.14 16.44
CA PHE A 9 -5.69 -9.01 15.58
C PHE A 9 -6.49 -7.76 15.97
N GLN A 10 -6.05 -6.60 15.47
CA GLN A 10 -6.76 -5.33 15.63
C GLN A 10 -7.29 -4.84 14.28
N MET A 11 -8.58 -4.52 14.23
CA MET A 11 -9.25 -3.99 13.04
C MET A 11 -9.34 -2.45 13.06
N PHE A 12 -9.16 -1.83 11.90
CA PHE A 12 -9.41 -0.41 11.63
C PHE A 12 -10.43 -0.24 10.52
N GLU A 13 -11.50 0.51 10.77
CA GLU A 13 -12.58 0.69 9.80
C GLU A 13 -12.35 1.92 8.92
N LYS A 14 -12.20 1.72 7.60
CA LYS A 14 -12.06 2.78 6.58
C LYS A 14 -10.92 3.77 6.82
N ASP A 15 -9.92 3.36 7.60
CA ASP A 15 -8.72 4.16 7.84
C ASP A 15 -7.48 3.29 8.06
N LEU A 16 -6.32 3.85 7.75
CA LEU A 16 -5.05 3.21 8.04
C LEU A 16 -4.69 3.38 9.52
N PRO A 17 -3.98 2.41 10.13
CA PRO A 17 -3.58 2.50 11.53
C PRO A 17 -2.87 3.83 11.85
N GLY A 18 -3.34 4.52 12.88
CA GLY A 18 -2.73 5.77 13.38
C GLY A 18 -3.19 7.07 12.70
N HIS A 19 -4.07 7.04 11.70
CA HIS A 19 -4.58 8.25 11.05
C HIS A 19 -5.77 8.89 11.78
N SER A 20 -6.62 8.08 12.43
CA SER A 20 -7.80 8.54 13.20
C SER A 20 -8.68 9.56 12.47
N THR A 21 -8.74 9.49 11.14
CA THR A 21 -9.51 10.40 10.26
C THR A 21 -10.99 10.04 10.18
N LYS A 22 -11.37 8.86 10.69
CA LYS A 22 -12.76 8.41 10.82
C LYS A 22 -13.18 8.43 12.27
N GLU A 23 -14.41 8.88 12.53
CA GLU A 23 -14.98 9.01 13.88
C GLU A 23 -14.85 7.71 14.70
N PHE A 24 -15.07 6.56 14.07
CA PHE A 24 -14.99 5.24 14.72
C PHE A 24 -13.56 4.81 15.10
N ASN A 25 -12.53 5.47 14.57
CA ASN A 25 -11.13 5.20 14.91
C ASN A 25 -10.54 6.25 15.86
N VAL A 26 -11.31 7.28 16.24
CA VAL A 26 -10.83 8.34 17.15
C VAL A 26 -10.50 7.73 18.52
N GLY A 27 -9.27 7.97 18.97
CA GLY A 27 -8.77 7.45 20.25
C GLY A 27 -8.40 5.97 20.24
N GLN A 28 -8.39 5.29 19.09
CA GLN A 28 -7.78 3.97 18.96
C GLN A 28 -6.25 4.06 19.05
N GLU A 29 -5.68 3.22 19.92
CA GLU A 29 -4.23 3.05 19.99
C GLU A 29 -3.82 1.94 19.03
N VAL A 30 -2.71 2.10 18.32
CA VAL A 30 -2.17 1.03 17.48
C VAL A 30 -1.45 0.03 18.39
N SER A 31 -1.98 -1.19 18.48
CA SER A 31 -1.43 -2.26 19.29
C SER A 31 -0.25 -2.97 18.60
N ASN A 32 0.36 -3.92 19.31
CA ASN A 32 1.38 -4.82 18.76
C ASN A 32 0.80 -6.08 18.10
N LEU A 33 -0.52 -6.22 18.04
CA LEU A 33 -1.16 -7.33 17.34
C LEU A 33 -1.00 -7.18 15.82
N PRO A 34 -1.20 -8.25 15.04
CA PRO A 34 -1.47 -8.12 13.61
C PRO A 34 -2.59 -7.11 13.37
N LEU A 35 -2.45 -6.28 12.34
CA LEU A 35 -3.40 -5.22 12.04
C LEU A 35 -4.14 -5.56 10.74
N GLU A 36 -5.42 -5.21 10.68
CA GLU A 36 -6.23 -5.28 9.46
C GLU A 36 -7.03 -3.98 9.28
N MET A 37 -7.00 -3.42 8.07
CA MET A 37 -7.90 -2.36 7.66
C MET A 37 -9.03 -2.95 6.83
N CYS A 38 -10.28 -2.63 7.14
CA CYS A 38 -11.42 -2.95 6.30
C CYS A 38 -11.93 -1.72 5.54
N GLU A 39 -12.30 -1.89 4.26
CA GLU A 39 -12.80 -0.79 3.42
C GLU A 39 -13.80 -1.29 2.37
N THR A 40 -14.70 -0.42 1.91
CA THR A 40 -15.71 -0.71 0.89
C THR A 40 -15.26 -0.25 -0.50
N ILE A 41 -15.66 -0.95 -1.56
CA ILE A 41 -15.39 -0.47 -2.94
C ILE A 41 -16.22 0.80 -3.26
N ASN A 42 -17.47 0.86 -2.81
CA ASN A 42 -18.33 2.04 -2.83
C ASN A 42 -18.41 2.67 -1.43
N ARG A 43 -19.49 3.37 -1.08
CA ARG A 43 -19.68 3.98 0.24
C ARG A 43 -20.36 3.03 1.24
N SER A 44 -21.05 2.01 0.74
CA SER A 44 -21.91 1.11 1.50
C SER A 44 -21.26 -0.25 1.78
N TRP A 45 -21.53 -0.83 2.95
CA TRP A 45 -21.10 -2.19 3.28
C TRP A 45 -21.98 -3.24 2.59
N GLY A 46 -23.31 -3.14 2.77
CA GLY A 46 -24.29 -3.95 2.04
C GLY A 46 -24.59 -3.40 0.64
N PHE A 47 -25.34 -4.17 -0.15
CA PHE A 47 -25.84 -3.69 -1.43
C PHE A 47 -26.75 -2.47 -1.26
N ASN A 48 -26.46 -1.42 -2.02
CA ASN A 48 -27.25 -0.20 -2.08
C ASN A 48 -27.47 0.18 -3.55
N LEU A 49 -28.72 0.06 -4.00
CA LEU A 49 -29.09 0.33 -5.39
C LEU A 49 -28.88 1.80 -5.79
N GLN A 50 -28.74 2.75 -4.86
CA GLN A 50 -28.54 4.18 -5.15
C GLN A 50 -27.07 4.61 -5.04
N ASP A 51 -26.21 3.79 -4.41
CA ASP A 51 -24.80 4.12 -4.26
C ASP A 51 -24.05 3.92 -5.58
N ARG A 52 -23.54 5.02 -6.14
CA ARG A 52 -22.69 5.05 -7.33
C ARG A 52 -21.27 5.53 -7.03
N GLY A 53 -20.95 5.76 -5.76
CA GLY A 53 -19.68 6.34 -5.30
C GLY A 53 -18.53 5.33 -5.26
N PHE A 54 -18.29 4.63 -6.37
CA PHE A 54 -17.26 3.60 -6.46
C PHE A 54 -15.85 4.19 -6.62
N LYS A 55 -14.94 3.88 -5.68
CA LYS A 55 -13.52 4.24 -5.75
C LYS A 55 -12.89 3.74 -7.05
N SER A 56 -12.02 4.51 -7.68
CA SER A 56 -11.32 4.12 -8.91
C SER A 56 -10.34 2.95 -8.68
N PRO A 57 -9.94 2.21 -9.73
CA PRO A 57 -8.87 1.22 -9.62
C PRO A 57 -7.57 1.80 -9.04
N ARG A 58 -7.23 3.04 -9.40
CA ARG A 58 -6.07 3.75 -8.85
C ARG A 58 -6.16 3.88 -7.34
N GLU A 59 -7.28 4.37 -6.82
CA GLU A 59 -7.49 4.55 -5.39
C GLU A 59 -7.40 3.22 -4.63
N LEU A 60 -8.00 2.15 -5.16
CA LEU A 60 -8.00 0.84 -4.52
C LEU A 60 -6.63 0.16 -4.53
N ILE A 61 -5.88 0.27 -5.64
CA ILE A 61 -4.51 -0.26 -5.71
C ILE A 61 -3.61 0.52 -4.76
N GLN A 62 -3.71 1.85 -4.75
CA GLN A 62 -2.93 2.66 -3.80
C GLN A 62 -3.31 2.37 -2.35
N LEU A 63 -4.58 2.06 -2.07
CA LEU A 63 -5.02 1.65 -0.74
C LEU A 63 -4.37 0.33 -0.31
N LEU A 64 -4.35 -0.67 -1.20
CA LEU A 64 -3.67 -1.94 -0.96
C LEU A 64 -2.17 -1.75 -0.68
N VAL A 65 -1.50 -0.96 -1.51
CA VAL A 65 -0.07 -0.68 -1.37
C VAL A 65 0.20 0.05 -0.05
N LYS A 66 -0.62 1.05 0.30
CA LYS A 66 -0.52 1.75 1.57
C LYS A 66 -0.72 0.78 2.74
N ALA A 67 -1.77 -0.03 2.74
CA ALA A 67 -2.01 -1.02 3.80
C ALA A 67 -0.75 -1.89 4.05
N ALA A 68 -0.17 -2.46 2.98
CA ALA A 68 1.08 -3.22 3.09
C ALA A 68 2.24 -2.38 3.68
N GLY A 69 2.39 -1.13 3.25
CA GLY A 69 3.40 -0.21 3.76
C GLY A 69 3.22 0.23 5.21
N TYR A 70 1.97 0.25 5.70
CA TYR A 70 1.62 0.45 7.11
C TYR A 70 1.71 -0.84 7.93
N ASN A 71 2.24 -1.92 7.35
CA ASN A 71 2.34 -3.24 7.98
C ASN A 71 0.97 -3.79 8.43
N THR A 72 -0.07 -3.55 7.64
CA THR A 72 -1.45 -3.98 7.91
C THR A 72 -2.03 -4.75 6.72
N ASN A 73 -2.96 -5.66 6.99
CA ASN A 73 -3.77 -6.31 5.96
C ASN A 73 -4.84 -5.36 5.40
N LEU A 74 -5.32 -5.62 4.19
CA LEU A 74 -6.50 -4.96 3.62
C LEU A 74 -7.60 -5.99 3.38
N LEU A 75 -8.72 -5.82 4.07
CA LEU A 75 -9.99 -6.49 3.80
C LEU A 75 -10.87 -5.58 2.92
N LEU A 76 -11.06 -5.95 1.65
CA LEU A 76 -11.86 -5.16 0.72
C LEU A 76 -13.25 -5.76 0.53
N ASN A 77 -14.28 -5.02 0.96
CA ASN A 77 -15.67 -5.46 0.97
C ASN A 77 -16.38 -5.29 -0.39
N VAL A 78 -17.26 -6.25 -0.68
CA VAL A 78 -18.28 -6.17 -1.73
C VAL A 78 -19.65 -6.50 -1.14
N GLY A 79 -20.69 -5.73 -1.50
CA GLY A 79 -22.08 -6.06 -1.19
C GLY A 79 -22.75 -6.75 -2.39
N PRO A 80 -23.01 -8.08 -2.34
CA PRO A 80 -23.72 -8.78 -3.42
C PRO A 80 -25.15 -8.27 -3.60
N MET A 81 -25.61 -8.22 -4.85
CA MET A 81 -26.98 -7.89 -5.20
C MET A 81 -27.96 -8.94 -4.66
N PRO A 82 -29.29 -8.65 -4.56
CA PRO A 82 -30.28 -9.61 -4.05
C PRO A 82 -30.34 -10.93 -4.83
N ASN A 83 -29.88 -10.95 -6.07
CA ASN A 83 -29.74 -12.16 -6.88
C ASN A 83 -28.44 -12.95 -6.62
N GLY A 84 -27.69 -12.61 -5.57
CA GLY A 84 -26.44 -13.25 -5.16
C GLY A 84 -25.21 -12.85 -5.98
N ARG A 85 -25.34 -12.03 -7.03
CA ARG A 85 -24.21 -11.65 -7.89
C ARG A 85 -23.50 -10.39 -7.38
N ILE A 86 -22.19 -10.32 -7.56
CA ILE A 86 -21.41 -9.09 -7.34
C ILE A 86 -21.72 -8.09 -8.45
N GLN A 87 -21.87 -6.81 -8.11
CA GLN A 87 -22.08 -5.71 -9.07
C GLN A 87 -20.93 -5.64 -10.08
N ARG A 88 -21.23 -5.36 -11.35
CA ARG A 88 -20.23 -5.36 -12.44
C ARG A 88 -19.13 -4.35 -12.18
N GLU A 89 -19.46 -3.22 -11.58
CA GLU A 89 -18.57 -2.14 -11.17
C GLU A 89 -17.51 -2.62 -10.17
N CYS A 90 -17.91 -3.47 -9.21
CA CYS A 90 -16.98 -4.10 -8.27
C CYS A 90 -16.10 -5.12 -8.98
N VAL A 91 -16.67 -5.96 -9.85
CA VAL A 91 -15.91 -6.97 -10.61
C VAL A 91 -14.80 -6.33 -11.44
N VAL A 92 -15.10 -5.26 -12.19
CA VAL A 92 -14.09 -4.54 -13.01
C VAL A 92 -12.93 -4.02 -12.17
N ARG A 93 -13.21 -3.53 -10.96
CA ARG A 93 -12.19 -3.01 -10.04
C ARG A 93 -11.34 -4.12 -9.43
N LEU A 94 -11.97 -5.22 -9.02
CA LEU A 94 -11.27 -6.41 -8.54
C LEU A 94 -10.37 -7.02 -9.63
N GLU A 95 -10.85 -7.09 -10.88
CA GLU A 95 -10.04 -7.51 -12.02
C GLU A 95 -8.83 -6.59 -12.24
N ALA A 96 -9.00 -5.27 -12.10
CA ALA A 96 -7.89 -4.32 -12.22
C ALA A 96 -6.84 -4.49 -11.12
N ILE A 97 -7.27 -4.69 -9.86
CA ILE A 97 -6.38 -5.01 -8.74
C ILE A 97 -5.65 -6.34 -9.00
N GLY A 98 -6.38 -7.37 -9.46
CA GLY A 98 -5.81 -8.67 -9.79
C GLY A 98 -4.74 -8.59 -10.87
N LYS A 99 -4.99 -7.86 -11.96
CA LYS A 99 -4.01 -7.61 -13.03
C LYS A 99 -2.76 -6.89 -12.51
N TRP A 100 -2.94 -5.91 -11.62
CA TRP A 100 -1.81 -5.23 -10.99
C TRP A 100 -1.01 -6.19 -10.10
N LEU A 101 -1.68 -7.00 -9.28
CA LEU A 101 -1.04 -7.99 -8.40
C LEU A 101 -0.32 -9.11 -9.15
N GLN A 102 -0.77 -9.51 -10.34
CA GLN A 102 -0.01 -10.44 -11.18
C GLN A 102 1.37 -9.89 -11.54
N LYS A 103 1.48 -8.58 -11.74
CA LYS A 103 2.72 -7.90 -12.11
C LYS A 103 3.56 -7.49 -10.89
N TYR A 104 2.91 -7.02 -9.83
CA TYR A 104 3.56 -6.39 -8.68
C TYR A 104 3.44 -7.17 -7.37
N GLY A 105 2.79 -8.34 -7.36
CA GLY A 105 2.43 -9.07 -6.15
C GLY A 105 3.60 -9.45 -5.25
N GLU A 106 4.82 -9.61 -5.78
CA GLU A 106 6.03 -9.83 -4.96
C GLU A 106 6.29 -8.69 -3.96
N SER A 107 5.89 -7.46 -4.31
CA SER A 107 6.01 -6.27 -3.47
C SER A 107 4.94 -6.16 -2.37
N ILE A 108 3.98 -7.09 -2.35
CA ILE A 108 2.87 -7.15 -1.38
C ILE A 108 2.92 -8.46 -0.58
N TYR A 109 2.89 -9.61 -1.27
CA TYR A 109 2.72 -10.90 -0.64
C TYR A 109 3.97 -11.37 0.12
N GLY A 110 3.77 -11.73 1.40
CA GLY A 110 4.85 -12.15 2.29
C GLY A 110 5.82 -11.02 2.63
N THR A 111 5.40 -9.77 2.46
CA THR A 111 6.15 -8.59 2.91
C THR A 111 5.74 -8.17 4.32
N ARG A 112 6.55 -7.29 4.90
CA ARG A 112 6.23 -6.46 6.06
C ARG A 112 6.35 -5.00 5.68
N GLY A 113 5.87 -4.11 6.54
CA GLY A 113 6.19 -2.69 6.47
C GLY A 113 7.70 -2.49 6.33
N GLY A 114 8.09 -1.66 5.37
CA GLY A 114 9.49 -1.45 5.04
C GLY A 114 10.24 -0.62 6.09
N PRO A 115 11.57 -0.45 5.92
CA PRO A 115 12.39 0.26 6.89
C PRO A 115 12.09 1.76 6.97
N LEU A 116 11.25 2.28 6.07
CA LEU A 116 10.83 3.67 6.06
C LEU A 116 9.33 3.77 6.32
N ALA A 117 8.99 4.58 7.32
CA ALA A 117 7.61 4.95 7.58
C ALA A 117 7.00 5.64 6.34
N PRO A 118 5.69 5.45 6.10
CA PRO A 118 4.92 6.13 5.05
C PRO A 118 5.15 7.65 5.03
N ARG A 119 5.19 8.23 3.81
CA ARG A 119 5.36 9.67 3.57
C ARG A 119 4.44 10.13 2.45
N GLY A 120 4.38 11.44 2.21
CA GLY A 120 3.52 12.02 1.16
C GLY A 120 3.75 11.45 -0.25
N TRP A 121 4.98 11.00 -0.55
CA TRP A 121 5.32 10.41 -1.84
C TRP A 121 4.87 8.94 -2.00
N GLY A 122 4.62 8.23 -0.89
CA GLY A 122 4.32 6.80 -0.91
C GLY A 122 4.83 6.04 0.31
N VAL A 123 5.12 4.75 0.12
CA VAL A 123 5.44 3.81 1.21
C VAL A 123 6.57 2.86 0.84
N THR A 124 7.06 2.10 1.83
CA THR A 124 7.98 0.99 1.58
C THR A 124 7.44 -0.31 2.14
N THR A 125 7.69 -1.42 1.45
CA THR A 125 7.51 -2.78 1.96
C THR A 125 8.85 -3.51 1.93
N GLN A 126 8.98 -4.59 2.70
CA GLN A 126 10.22 -5.38 2.72
C GLN A 126 9.98 -6.89 2.82
N LYS A 127 10.88 -7.64 2.17
CA LYS A 127 10.97 -9.09 2.25
C LYS A 127 12.45 -9.49 2.32
N GLY A 128 12.90 -9.89 3.51
CA GLY A 128 14.30 -10.23 3.77
C GLY A 128 15.27 -9.09 3.42
N LYS A 129 16.10 -9.30 2.39
CA LYS A 129 17.10 -8.32 1.92
C LYS A 129 16.60 -7.41 0.79
N THR A 130 15.31 -7.49 0.47
CA THR A 130 14.68 -6.67 -0.56
C THR A 130 13.73 -5.67 0.10
N VAL A 131 13.85 -4.41 -0.32
CA VAL A 131 12.91 -3.34 -0.01
C VAL A 131 12.26 -2.89 -1.30
N PHE A 132 10.93 -2.80 -1.32
CA PHE A 132 10.19 -2.20 -2.42
C PHE A 132 9.81 -0.78 -2.03
N VAL A 133 10.16 0.19 -2.87
CA VAL A 133 9.82 1.59 -2.70
C VAL A 133 8.68 1.90 -3.66
N HIS A 134 7.49 2.15 -3.09
CA HIS A 134 6.27 2.43 -3.84
C HIS A 134 6.06 3.94 -3.93
N ILE A 135 6.23 4.50 -5.11
CA ILE A 135 6.10 5.94 -5.36
C ILE A 135 4.72 6.19 -5.96
N LEU A 136 3.82 6.69 -5.12
CA LEU A 136 2.39 6.83 -5.42
C LEU A 136 2.02 8.24 -5.89
N ASN A 137 2.73 9.26 -5.39
CA ASN A 137 2.53 10.66 -5.75
C ASN A 137 3.82 11.46 -5.61
N TYR A 138 4.58 11.57 -6.70
CA TYR A 138 5.85 12.28 -6.69
C TYR A 138 6.12 12.89 -8.07
N GLN A 139 6.77 14.06 -8.10
CA GLN A 139 7.01 14.80 -9.34
C GLN A 139 8.49 15.13 -9.56
N ASP A 140 9.32 15.00 -8.53
CA ASP A 140 10.75 15.32 -8.64
C ASP A 140 11.54 14.20 -9.29
N LYS A 141 12.70 14.56 -9.83
CA LYS A 141 13.62 13.64 -10.50
C LYS A 141 14.57 12.91 -9.55
N ALA A 142 14.47 13.15 -8.25
CA ALA A 142 15.27 12.45 -7.26
C ALA A 142 14.46 12.24 -5.99
N LEU A 143 14.45 11.02 -5.45
CA LEU A 143 13.74 10.70 -4.22
C LEU A 143 14.74 10.40 -3.11
N PHE A 144 14.70 11.18 -2.04
CA PHE A 144 15.51 10.92 -0.85
C PHE A 144 14.75 10.09 0.17
N LEU A 145 15.36 9.00 0.62
CA LEU A 145 14.89 8.08 1.64
C LEU A 145 15.71 8.29 2.93
N PRO A 146 15.27 9.19 3.82
CA PRO A 146 16.03 9.54 5.03
C PRO A 146 16.16 8.36 5.98
N GLY A 147 17.29 8.22 6.67
CA GLY A 147 17.52 7.15 7.64
C GLY A 147 17.71 5.75 7.03
N PHE A 148 17.74 5.61 5.69
CA PHE A 148 18.04 4.34 5.04
C PHE A 148 19.54 3.98 5.18
N LYS A 149 19.90 3.34 6.30
CA LYS A 149 21.28 3.00 6.67
C LYS A 149 21.79 1.67 6.10
N ARG A 150 20.89 0.79 5.64
CA ARG A 150 21.27 -0.53 5.10
C ARG A 150 22.04 -0.34 3.79
N ARG A 151 23.22 -0.95 3.68
CA ARG A 151 24.07 -0.81 2.49
C ARG A 151 23.37 -1.39 1.26
N VAL A 152 23.04 -0.52 0.31
CA VAL A 152 22.41 -0.90 -0.96
C VAL A 152 23.41 -1.58 -1.87
N ARG A 153 23.02 -2.72 -2.45
CA ARG A 153 23.74 -3.39 -3.54
C ARG A 153 23.25 -2.94 -4.91
N GLN A 154 21.93 -2.80 -5.06
CA GLN A 154 21.30 -2.50 -6.35
C GLN A 154 19.93 -1.85 -6.15
N ALA A 155 19.57 -0.93 -7.04
CA ALA A 155 18.22 -0.42 -7.21
C ALA A 155 17.77 -0.64 -8.66
N THR A 156 16.56 -1.14 -8.88
CA THR A 156 15.98 -1.36 -10.21
C THR A 156 14.52 -0.99 -10.23
N LEU A 157 14.01 -0.50 -11.37
CA LEU A 157 12.58 -0.50 -11.63
C LEU A 157 12.06 -1.94 -11.57
N PHE A 158 10.93 -2.12 -10.91
CA PHE A 158 10.29 -3.41 -10.77
C PHE A 158 8.97 -3.40 -11.54
N PRO A 159 8.63 -4.49 -12.25
CA PRO A 159 9.36 -5.75 -12.39
C PRO A 159 10.40 -5.77 -13.54
N GLU A 160 10.52 -4.71 -14.33
CA GLU A 160 11.29 -4.73 -15.59
C GLU A 160 12.81 -4.90 -15.39
N GLY A 161 13.34 -4.58 -14.21
CA GLY A 161 14.74 -4.77 -13.85
C GLY A 161 15.69 -3.67 -14.31
N THR A 162 15.18 -2.61 -14.96
CA THR A 162 15.99 -1.46 -15.39
C THR A 162 16.72 -0.84 -14.21
N LYS A 163 18.05 -0.74 -14.29
CA LYS A 163 18.87 -0.20 -13.19
C LYS A 163 18.59 1.28 -12.95
N ILE A 164 18.46 1.62 -11.69
CA ILE A 164 18.32 3.00 -11.20
C ILE A 164 19.62 3.40 -10.51
N ARG A 165 20.13 4.59 -10.84
CA ARG A 165 21.28 5.16 -10.14
C ARG A 165 20.86 5.56 -8.73
N PHE A 166 21.76 5.39 -7.78
CA PHE A 166 21.54 5.80 -6.40
C PHE A 166 22.83 6.30 -5.77
N LYS A 167 22.70 7.13 -4.74
CA LYS A 167 23.81 7.56 -3.88
C LYS A 167 23.49 7.19 -2.44
N GLN A 168 24.36 6.39 -1.83
CA GLN A 168 24.31 6.14 -0.39
C GLN A 168 24.94 7.35 0.31
N LEU A 169 24.13 8.08 1.08
CA LEU A 169 24.55 9.23 1.89
C LEU A 169 24.59 8.81 3.37
N LYS A 170 25.22 9.65 4.21
CA LYS A 170 25.28 9.42 5.67
C LYS A 170 23.88 9.47 6.28
N GLU A 171 23.03 10.35 5.76
CA GLU A 171 21.68 10.63 6.24
C GLU A 171 20.61 9.72 5.60
N GLY A 172 20.93 8.94 4.57
CA GLY A 172 19.95 8.09 3.88
C GLY A 172 20.36 7.65 2.48
N LEU A 173 19.37 7.30 1.66
CA LEU A 173 19.55 6.85 0.28
C LEU A 173 18.89 7.84 -0.69
N LEU A 174 19.64 8.35 -1.67
CA LEU A 174 19.09 9.13 -2.77
C LEU A 174 18.92 8.25 -4.01
N LEU A 175 17.69 8.14 -4.51
CA LEU A 175 17.36 7.46 -5.76
C LEU A 175 17.25 8.50 -6.88
N ASP A 176 17.93 8.28 -8.00
CA ASP A 176 17.87 9.13 -9.18
C ASP A 176 16.78 8.64 -10.13
N LEU A 177 15.70 9.40 -10.23
CA LEU A 177 14.54 9.12 -11.06
C LEU A 177 14.63 9.80 -12.44
N THR A 178 15.78 10.39 -12.80
CA THR A 178 15.95 11.04 -14.09
C THR A 178 15.76 10.03 -15.22
N GLY A 179 14.81 10.31 -16.12
CA GLY A 179 14.45 9.43 -17.23
C GLY A 179 13.51 8.29 -16.86
N VAL A 180 13.08 8.19 -15.60
CA VAL A 180 12.04 7.25 -15.19
C VAL A 180 10.68 7.84 -15.54
N LYS A 181 9.89 7.12 -16.35
CA LYS A 181 8.48 7.44 -16.55
C LYS A 181 7.68 6.97 -15.33
N LEU A 182 7.31 7.91 -14.47
CA LEU A 182 6.50 7.60 -13.30
C LEU A 182 5.10 7.11 -13.73
N ASN A 183 4.66 6.03 -13.10
CA ASN A 183 3.34 5.48 -13.21
C ASN A 183 2.38 6.24 -12.29
N GLU A 184 1.20 6.60 -12.80
CA GLU A 184 0.19 7.37 -12.05
C GLU A 184 -0.44 6.59 -10.89
N ILE A 185 -0.42 5.26 -10.95
CA ILE A 185 -0.93 4.38 -9.90
C ILE A 185 0.18 4.09 -8.90
N ASP A 186 1.28 3.48 -9.34
CA ASP A 186 2.40 3.10 -8.48
C ASP A 186 3.67 2.86 -9.31
N THR A 187 4.74 3.59 -9.02
CA THR A 187 6.08 3.30 -9.52
C THR A 187 6.87 2.54 -8.46
N VAL A 188 7.22 1.28 -8.74
CA VAL A 188 7.90 0.42 -7.78
C VAL A 188 9.39 0.31 -8.10
N ILE A 189 10.24 0.65 -7.13
CA ILE A 189 11.69 0.42 -7.20
C ILE A 189 12.05 -0.71 -6.23
N LYS A 190 12.68 -1.77 -6.75
CA LYS A 190 13.23 -2.86 -5.96
C LYS A 190 14.66 -2.51 -5.55
N VAL A 191 14.89 -2.39 -4.25
CA VAL A 191 16.19 -2.09 -3.64
C VAL A 191 16.69 -3.35 -2.93
N SER A 192 17.80 -3.90 -3.40
CA SER A 192 18.48 -5.03 -2.75
C SER A 192 19.59 -4.53 -1.85
N VAL A 193 19.62 -4.98 -0.61
CA VAL A 193 20.63 -4.58 0.40
C VAL A 193 21.59 -5.73 0.75
N LYS A 194 22.70 -5.43 1.41
CA LYS A 194 23.67 -6.44 1.87
C LYS A 194 23.15 -7.36 2.96
#